data_AF-A0A2X1KPQ8-F1
#
_entry.id   AF-A0A2X1KPQ8-F1
#
_cell.length_a   1.000
_cell.length_b   1.000
_cell.length_c   1.000
_cell.angle_alpha   90.00
_cell.angle_beta   90.00
_cell.angle_gamma   90.00
#
_symmetry.space_group_name_H-M   'P 1'
#
loop_
_entity.id
_entity.type
_entity.pdbx_description
1 polymer ?
#
loop_
_entity_poly.entity_id
_entity_poly.type
_entity_poly.pdbx_seq_one_letter_code
_entity_poly.pdbx_strand_id
1 'polypeptide(L)'
;MPGVKPQRVEQLALTSEADVRGRTGFESADYPQGRWCAKLGKWRSPVPTKAVVEAGFKGVEIREELTRRRIAAVASWKEQRCPKPE
;
A
#
# COMPACT_ATOMS: atom_id res chain seq x y z
N MET A 1 -9.65 -2.65 -14.70
CA MET A 1 -9.70 -1.78 -13.50
C MET A 1 -8.35 -1.09 -13.33
N PRO A 2 -8.26 0.24 -13.40
CA PRO A 2 -7.01 0.94 -13.16
C PRO A 2 -6.56 0.66 -11.72
N GLY A 3 -5.27 0.39 -11.53
CA GLY A 3 -4.71 0.15 -10.20
C GLY A 3 -5.00 1.31 -9.25
N VAL A 4 -5.11 1.03 -7.94
CA VAL A 4 -5.25 2.08 -6.91
C VAL A 4 -4.15 3.12 -7.09
N LYS A 5 -4.55 4.34 -7.46
CA LYS A 5 -3.64 5.48 -7.60
C LYS A 5 -3.04 5.79 -6.21
N PRO A 6 -1.73 6.05 -6.07
CA PRO A 6 -1.12 6.37 -4.78
C PRO A 6 -1.86 7.45 -4.00
N GLN A 7 -2.39 8.46 -4.71
CA GLN A 7 -3.19 9.55 -4.15
C GLN A 7 -4.42 9.05 -3.37
N ARG A 8 -5.03 7.91 -3.76
CA ARG A 8 -6.19 7.36 -3.06
C ARG A 8 -5.84 6.79 -1.69
N VAL A 9 -4.62 6.28 -1.53
CA VAL A 9 -4.13 5.77 -0.23
C VAL A 9 -3.87 6.95 0.71
N GLU A 10 -3.31 8.04 0.18
CA GLU A 10 -3.11 9.28 0.93
C GLU A 10 -4.43 9.92 1.34
N GLN A 11 -5.41 9.98 0.42
CA GLN A 11 -6.76 10.45 0.73
C GLN A 11 -7.42 9.61 1.82
N LEU A 12 -7.36 8.28 1.73
CA LEU A 12 -7.92 7.39 2.74
C LEU A 12 -7.29 7.64 4.12
N ALA A 13 -5.96 7.77 4.18
CA ALA A 13 -5.25 8.07 5.42
C ALA A 13 -5.70 9.42 6.03
N LEU A 14 -5.86 10.45 5.20
CA LEU A 14 -6.32 11.77 5.63
C LEU A 14 -7.75 11.72 6.20
N THR A 15 -8.67 11.05 5.52
CA THR A 15 -10.06 10.96 6.00
C THR A 15 -10.14 10.19 7.31
N SER A 16 -9.33 9.14 7.48
CA SER A 16 -9.30 8.37 8.74
C SER A 16 -8.65 9.14 9.90
N GLU A 17 -7.63 9.96 9.63
CA GLU A 17 -7.05 10.88 10.62
C GLU A 17 -8.07 11.93 11.06
N ALA A 18 -8.84 12.48 10.11
CA ALA A 18 -9.92 13.41 10.41
C ALA A 18 -11.04 12.78 11.25
N ASP A 19 -11.41 11.52 11.00
CA ASP A 19 -12.42 10.79 11.82
C ASP A 19 -11.99 10.66 13.28
N VAL A 20 -10.73 10.31 13.51
CA VAL A 20 -10.19 10.20 14.88
C VAL A 20 -10.20 11.57 15.57
N ARG A 21 -9.76 12.63 14.90
CA ARG A 21 -9.67 13.97 15.50
C ARG A 21 -11.00 14.70 15.63
N GLY A 22 -12.04 14.25 14.90
CA GLY A 22 -13.38 14.79 15.02
C GLY A 22 -14.11 14.37 16.30
N ARG A 23 -13.55 13.44 17.07
CA ARG A 23 -14.11 12.99 18.35
C ARG A 23 -13.60 13.88 19.48
N THR A 24 -14.53 14.34 20.34
CA THR A 24 -14.20 15.16 21.51
C THR A 24 -13.13 14.48 22.37
N GLY A 25 -12.08 15.22 22.72
CA GLY A 25 -10.94 14.72 23.49
C GLY A 25 -9.84 14.03 22.66
N PHE A 26 -9.99 13.93 21.34
CA PHE A 26 -9.01 13.35 20.41
C PHE A 26 -8.48 14.37 19.39
N GLU A 27 -8.70 15.66 19.59
CA GLU A 27 -8.35 16.73 18.65
C GLU A 27 -6.85 16.73 18.31
N SER A 28 -6.01 16.28 19.26
CA SER A 28 -4.55 16.16 19.11
C SER A 28 -4.06 14.72 18.98
N ALA A 29 -4.96 13.76 18.73
CA ALA A 29 -4.57 12.36 18.60
C ALA A 29 -3.57 12.19 17.44
N ASP A 30 -2.45 11.54 17.75
CA ASP A 30 -1.50 11.15 16.73
C ASP A 30 -2.09 10.02 15.88
N TYR A 31 -1.83 10.07 14.58
CA TYR A 31 -2.33 9.09 13.61
C TYR A 31 -1.14 8.47 12.84
N PRO A 32 -0.27 7.72 13.53
CA PRO A 32 0.96 7.18 12.95
C PRO A 32 0.70 6.29 11.73
N GLN A 33 -0.41 5.54 11.73
CA GLN A 33 -0.83 4.68 10.63
C GLN A 33 -1.05 5.45 9.32
N GLY A 34 -1.45 6.72 9.36
CA GLY A 34 -1.57 7.54 8.16
C GLY A 34 -0.22 7.81 7.49
N ARG A 35 0.81 8.08 8.29
CA ARG A 35 2.21 8.24 7.81
C ARG A 35 2.75 6.95 7.21
N TRP A 36 2.39 5.80 7.77
CA TRP A 36 2.74 4.49 7.21
C TRP A 36 2.08 4.24 5.86
N CYS A 37 0.78 4.52 5.74
CA CYS A 37 0.03 4.41 4.48
C CYS A 37 0.60 5.31 3.38
N ALA A 38 0.94 6.56 3.71
CA ALA A 38 1.56 7.49 2.78
C ALA A 38 2.95 7.03 2.31
N LYS A 39 3.78 6.48 3.22
CA LYS A 39 5.07 5.88 2.85
C LYS A 39 4.84 4.68 1.92
N LEU A 40 4.01 3.72 2.32
CA LEU A 40 3.69 2.52 1.52
C LEU A 40 3.14 2.83 0.13
N GLY A 41 2.29 3.86 0.01
CA GLY A 41 1.75 4.34 -1.27
C GLY A 41 2.84 4.72 -2.27
N LYS A 42 3.96 5.27 -1.80
CA LYS A 42 5.14 5.62 -2.61
C LYS A 42 6.02 4.42 -2.96
N TRP A 43 6.01 3.37 -2.13
CA TRP A 43 6.81 2.15 -2.31
C TRP A 43 6.08 1.05 -3.06
N ARG A 44 4.82 1.27 -3.45
CA ARG A 44 4.08 0.37 -4.33
C ARG A 44 4.75 0.37 -5.70
N SER A 45 5.80 -0.44 -5.83
CA SER A 45 6.56 -0.60 -7.06
C SER A 45 5.58 -1.00 -8.16
N PRO A 46 5.56 -0.27 -9.30
CA PRO A 46 4.79 -0.70 -10.44
C PRO A 46 5.45 -1.99 -10.94
N VAL A 47 4.99 -3.15 -10.46
CA VAL A 47 5.33 -4.43 -11.09
C VAL A 47 4.85 -4.31 -12.54
N PRO A 48 5.78 -4.23 -13.51
CA PRO A 48 5.39 -3.96 -14.87
C PRO A 48 4.69 -5.19 -15.43
N THR A 49 3.51 -5.00 -16.00
CA THR A 49 2.75 -6.08 -16.65
C THR A 49 3.60 -6.82 -17.68
N LYS A 50 4.51 -6.10 -18.36
CA LYS A 50 5.46 -6.68 -19.32
C LYS A 50 6.31 -7.81 -18.70
N ALA A 51 6.83 -7.63 -17.48
CA ALA A 51 7.63 -8.64 -16.80
C ALA A 51 6.81 -9.87 -16.36
N VAL A 52 5.48 -9.75 -16.26
CA VAL A 52 4.58 -10.88 -16.01
C VAL A 52 4.27 -11.63 -17.30
N VAL A 53 4.04 -10.90 -18.39
CA VAL A 53 3.82 -11.50 -19.72
C VAL A 53 5.09 -12.21 -20.22
N GLU A 54 6.27 -11.63 -20.04
CA GLU A 54 7.57 -12.23 -20.39
C GLU A 54 7.86 -13.49 -19.57
N ALA A 55 7.33 -13.58 -18.35
CA ALA A 55 7.42 -14.78 -17.52
C ALA A 55 6.43 -15.89 -17.94
N GLY A 56 5.66 -15.69 -19.02
CA GLY A 56 4.82 -16.71 -19.64
C GLY A 56 3.37 -16.74 -19.18
N PHE A 57 2.97 -15.89 -18.23
CA PHE A 57 1.59 -15.85 -17.72
C PHE A 57 0.62 -15.27 -18.75
N LYS A 58 -0.57 -15.86 -18.88
CA LYS A 58 -1.57 -15.48 -19.90
C LYS A 58 -2.95 -15.25 -19.30
N GLY A 59 -3.74 -14.39 -19.96
CA GLY A 59 -5.14 -14.17 -19.61
C GLY A 59 -5.34 -13.78 -18.14
N VAL A 60 -6.13 -14.57 -17.41
CA VAL A 60 -6.47 -14.33 -16.00
C VAL A 60 -5.26 -14.43 -15.07
N GLU A 61 -4.29 -15.27 -15.41
CA GLU A 61 -3.10 -15.55 -14.57
C GLU A 61 -2.21 -14.32 -14.42
N ILE A 62 -2.22 -13.42 -15.42
CA ILE A 62 -1.48 -12.15 -15.36
C ILE A 62 -1.90 -11.35 -14.13
N ARG A 63 -3.21 -11.32 -13.81
CA ARG A 63 -3.72 -10.55 -12.68
C ARG A 63 -3.32 -11.17 -11.36
N GLU A 64 -3.35 -12.49 -11.27
CA GLU A 64 -2.96 -13.24 -10.08
C GLU A 64 -1.46 -13.09 -9.80
N GLU A 65 -0.64 -13.22 -10.85
CA GLU A 65 0.80 -13.01 -10.77
C GLU A 65 1.15 -11.58 -10.37
N LEU A 66 0.54 -10.58 -10.99
CA LEU A 66 0.72 -9.18 -10.60
C LEU A 66 0.36 -8.95 -9.14
N THR A 67 -0.68 -9.61 -8.64
CA THR A 67 -1.10 -9.52 -7.25
C THR A 67 -0.06 -10.16 -6.34
N ARG A 68 0.42 -11.37 -6.67
CA ARG A 68 1.44 -12.09 -5.90
C ARG A 68 2.76 -11.30 -5.82
N ARG A 69 3.26 -10.79 -6.95
CA ARG A 69 4.50 -9.99 -7.00
C ARG A 69 4.38 -8.69 -6.20
N ARG A 70 3.22 -8.03 -6.22
CA ARG A 70 2.96 -6.83 -5.40
C ARG A 70 2.96 -7.15 -3.91
N ILE A 71 2.34 -8.25 -3.51
CA ILE A 71 2.35 -8.69 -2.10
C ILE A 71 3.79 -8.98 -1.65
N ALA A 72 4.55 -9.72 -2.45
CA ALA A 72 5.95 -10.02 -2.16
C ALA A 72 6.81 -8.75 -2.03
N ALA A 73 6.62 -7.77 -2.92
CA ALA A 73 7.32 -6.48 -2.84
C ALA A 73 7.00 -5.72 -1.55
N VAL A 74 5.73 -5.70 -1.13
CA VAL A 74 5.31 -5.06 0.13
C VAL A 74 5.85 -5.82 1.35
N ALA A 75 5.86 -7.16 1.32
CA ALA A 75 6.42 -7.97 2.39
C ALA A 75 7.92 -7.71 2.57
N SER A 76 8.70 -7.72 1.47
CA SER A 76 10.12 -7.42 1.50
C SER A 76 10.40 -5.99 1.99
N TRP A 77 9.59 -5.01 1.55
CA TRP A 77 9.67 -3.65 2.05
C TRP A 77 9.45 -3.57 3.56
N LYS A 78 8.46 -4.32 4.07
CA LYS A 78 8.12 -4.36 5.50
C LYS A 78 9.29 -4.94 6.31
N GLU A 79 9.88 -6.05 5.86
CA GLU A 79 11.03 -6.66 6.54
C GLU A 79 12.25 -5.73 6.60
N GLN A 80 12.51 -4.97 5.53
CA GLN A 80 13.67 -4.07 5.48
C GLN A 80 13.51 -2.81 6.35
N ARG A 81 12.28 -2.39 6.68
CA ARG A 81 12.00 -1.07 7.28
C ARG A 81 11.16 -1.09 8.54
N CYS A 82 10.57 -2.22 8.89
CA CYS A 82 9.79 -2.36 10.10
C CYS A 82 10.53 -3.38 10.99
N PRO A 83 11.15 -2.95 12.10
CA PRO A 83 11.65 -3.90 13.09
C PRO A 83 10.47 -4.75 13.57
N LYS A 84 10.66 -6.06 13.63
CA LYS A 84 9.68 -6.93 14.30
C LYS A 84 9.64 -6.53 15.77
N PRO A 85 8.46 -6.31 16.38
CA PRO A 85 8.40 -6.28 17.83
C PRO A 85 8.90 -7.64 18.32
N GLU A 86 9.79 -7.62 19.32
CA GLU A 86 10.16 -8.83 20.06
C GLU A 86 8.93 -9.46 20.74
#